data_AF-A0AAW0M276-F1
#
_entry.id   AF-A0AAW0M276-F1
#
_cell.length_a   1.000
_cell.length_b   1.000
_cell.length_c   1.000
_cell.angle_alpha   90.00
_cell.angle_beta   90.00
_cell.angle_gamma   90.00
#
_symmetry.space_group_name_H-M   'P 1'
#
loop_
_entity.id
_entity.type
_entity.pdbx_description
1 polymer ?
#
loop_
_entity_poly.entity_id
_entity_poly.type
_entity_poly.pdbx_seq_one_letter_code
_entity_poly.pdbx_strand_id
1 'polypeptide(L)'
;MDGSGLTQQPKKPKLNEEQDVVDRNIKCLHNLLEEILRYILSLLPTKGAIRTSVLCKRWEYLWTSIPNLDFKGSGLAKRNQFMNFVERVLLLRDSSDINKFSLSCDVLRDASHVSAWISAAVRRNVQQLYIGLYNLREPFSLPHSLFTCMTLTELQLEMPCILKLPPTICFTNLKNLNFSYVTFTKEHSTEKLFSGLPVLEELELENCYWVNLKGCEYFCSKASFNSYS
;
A
#
# COMPACT_ATOMS: atom_id res chain seq x y z
N MET A 1 -9.88 29.42 -81.46
CA MET A 1 -11.02 29.81 -80.59
C MET A 1 -11.20 28.65 -79.61
N ASP A 2 -10.23 28.46 -78.73
CA ASP A 2 -10.10 29.13 -77.42
C ASP A 2 -11.10 28.60 -76.42
N GLY A 3 -10.59 28.01 -75.34
CA GLY A 3 -11.40 27.44 -74.27
C GLY A 3 -10.58 26.70 -73.23
N SER A 4 -9.61 27.40 -72.64
CA SER A 4 -8.91 26.99 -71.42
C SER A 4 -9.88 26.70 -70.27
N GLY A 5 -9.68 25.57 -69.57
CA GLY A 5 -10.44 25.23 -68.37
C GLY A 5 -9.61 24.37 -67.41
N LEU A 6 -8.52 24.92 -66.87
CA LEU A 6 -7.90 24.44 -65.64
C LEU A 6 -8.81 24.81 -64.47
N THR A 7 -9.44 23.84 -63.81
CA THR A 7 -9.97 24.01 -62.46
C THR A 7 -9.06 23.30 -61.47
N GLN A 8 -8.29 24.11 -60.75
CA GLN A 8 -7.48 23.72 -59.60
C GLN A 8 -8.34 23.22 -58.44
N GLN A 9 -7.78 22.27 -57.71
CA GLN A 9 -8.26 21.68 -56.45
C GLN A 9 -8.68 22.72 -55.39
N PRO A 10 -9.61 22.38 -54.48
CA PRO A 10 -9.67 23.03 -53.18
C PRO A 10 -8.56 22.46 -52.28
N LYS A 11 -7.47 23.20 -52.10
CA LYS A 11 -6.55 23.02 -50.97
C LYS A 11 -7.22 23.57 -49.71
N LYS A 12 -7.51 22.73 -48.71
CA LYS A 12 -7.54 23.12 -47.28
C LYS A 12 -7.49 21.88 -46.37
N PRO A 13 -6.34 21.65 -45.69
CA PRO A 13 -6.40 21.05 -44.35
C PRO A 13 -5.50 21.71 -43.29
N LYS A 14 -4.86 22.86 -43.54
CA LYS A 14 -3.85 23.43 -42.62
C LYS A 14 -4.39 23.99 -41.29
N LEU A 15 -5.65 24.42 -41.21
CA LEU A 15 -6.19 25.10 -40.02
C LEU A 15 -6.61 24.13 -38.90
N ASN A 16 -6.98 22.89 -39.24
CA ASN A 16 -7.36 21.88 -38.24
C ASN A 16 -6.14 21.26 -37.55
N GLU A 17 -5.05 21.05 -38.30
CA GLU A 17 -3.83 20.45 -37.75
C GLU A 17 -3.16 21.36 -36.70
N GLU A 18 -3.17 22.68 -36.91
CA GLU A 18 -2.59 23.64 -35.96
C GLU A 18 -3.43 23.74 -34.67
N GLN A 19 -4.77 23.73 -34.76
CA GLN A 19 -5.65 23.74 -33.60
C GLN A 19 -5.52 22.43 -32.79
N ASP A 20 -5.45 21.29 -33.47
CA ASP A 20 -5.23 19.99 -32.83
C ASP A 20 -3.86 19.92 -32.12
N VAL A 21 -2.83 20.58 -32.67
CA VAL A 21 -1.52 20.68 -32.01
C VAL A 21 -1.61 21.55 -30.73
N VAL A 22 -2.31 22.69 -30.79
CA VAL A 22 -2.49 23.57 -29.62
C VAL A 22 -3.27 22.87 -28.52
N ASP A 23 -4.37 22.20 -28.84
CA ASP A 23 -5.20 21.47 -27.86
C ASP A 23 -4.42 20.30 -27.22
N ARG A 24 -3.62 19.58 -28.02
CA ARG A 24 -2.71 18.55 -27.50
C ARG A 24 -1.66 19.14 -26.55
N ASN A 25 -1.07 20.28 -26.89
CA ASN A 25 -0.05 20.94 -26.07
C ASN A 25 -0.64 21.44 -24.74
N ILE A 26 -1.83 22.04 -24.76
CA ILE A 26 -2.55 22.49 -23.55
C ILE A 26 -2.87 21.29 -22.64
N LYS A 27 -3.35 20.19 -23.22
CA LYS A 27 -3.61 18.95 -22.47
C LYS A 27 -2.32 18.37 -21.84
N CYS A 28 -1.22 18.36 -22.60
CA CYS A 28 0.07 17.88 -22.10
C CYS A 28 0.59 18.72 -20.92
N LEU A 29 0.51 20.05 -21.03
CA LEU A 29 0.85 20.97 -19.94
C LEU A 29 -0.02 20.73 -18.70
N HIS A 30 -1.33 20.56 -18.88
CA HIS A 30 -2.23 20.28 -17.76
C HIS A 30 -1.87 18.99 -17.03
N ASN A 31 -1.62 17.91 -17.80
CA ASN A 31 -1.22 16.61 -17.25
C ASN A 31 0.11 16.69 -16.50
N LEU A 32 1.12 17.37 -17.07
CA LEU A 32 2.41 17.58 -16.42
C LEU A 32 2.26 18.31 -15.08
N LEU A 33 1.43 19.35 -15.04
CA LEU A 33 1.11 20.05 -13.80
C LEU A 33 0.42 19.12 -12.78
N GLU A 34 -0.51 18.25 -13.19
CA GLU A 34 -1.12 17.31 -12.25
C GLU A 34 -0.12 16.27 -11.70
N GLU A 35 0.78 15.77 -12.54
CA GLU A 35 1.82 14.82 -12.10
C GLU A 35 2.74 15.47 -11.05
N ILE A 36 3.14 16.73 -11.26
CA ILE A 36 3.93 17.49 -10.28
C ILE A 36 3.14 17.68 -8.98
N LEU A 37 1.83 18.00 -9.07
CA LEU A 37 1.00 18.14 -7.88
C LEU A 37 0.86 16.83 -7.11
N ARG A 38 0.62 15.71 -7.81
CA ARG A 38 0.58 14.36 -7.20
C ARG A 38 1.91 14.00 -6.55
N TYR A 39 3.02 14.35 -7.20
CA TYR A 39 4.35 14.18 -6.63
C TYR A 39 4.52 14.99 -5.34
N ILE A 40 4.18 16.28 -5.34
CA ILE A 40 4.22 17.11 -4.11
C ILE A 40 3.35 16.49 -3.01
N LEU A 41 2.14 16.04 -3.32
CA LEU A 41 1.25 15.41 -2.35
C LEU A 41 1.81 14.09 -1.81
N SER A 42 2.53 13.32 -2.64
CA SER A 42 3.17 12.06 -2.23
C SER A 42 4.28 12.26 -1.18
N LEU A 43 4.81 13.48 -1.06
CA LEU A 43 5.80 13.86 -0.06
C LEU A 43 5.16 14.26 1.28
N LEU A 44 3.85 14.49 1.30
CA LEU A 44 3.13 14.88 2.51
C LEU A 44 2.63 13.63 3.26
N PRO A 45 2.53 13.71 4.61
CA PRO A 45 1.74 12.74 5.36
C PRO A 45 0.30 12.70 4.82
N THR A 46 -0.35 11.54 4.84
CA THR A 46 -1.68 11.33 4.26
C THR A 46 -2.71 12.37 4.70
N LYS A 47 -2.74 12.72 5.99
CA LYS A 47 -3.62 13.77 6.52
C LYS A 47 -3.30 15.16 5.95
N GLY A 48 -2.02 15.45 5.72
CA GLY A 48 -1.57 16.68 5.07
C GLY A 48 -2.01 16.74 3.60
N ALA A 49 -1.83 15.65 2.86
CA ALA A 49 -2.28 15.56 1.47
C ALA A 49 -3.81 15.70 1.34
N ILE A 50 -4.58 15.09 2.24
CA ILE A 50 -6.05 15.25 2.23
C ILE A 50 -6.44 16.70 2.56
N ARG A 51 -5.72 17.39 3.46
CA ARG A 51 -6.02 18.78 3.82
C ARG A 51 -5.87 19.75 2.65
N THR A 52 -5.08 19.45 1.63
CA THR A 52 -4.98 20.32 0.45
C THR A 52 -6.22 20.26 -0.43
N SER A 53 -7.12 19.29 -0.22
CA SER A 53 -8.35 19.12 -1.02
C SER A 53 -9.27 20.35 -0.98
N VAL A 54 -9.17 21.17 0.08
CA VAL A 54 -10.01 22.38 0.24
C VAL A 54 -9.44 23.63 -0.44
N LEU A 55 -8.24 23.55 -1.05
CA LEU A 55 -7.59 24.72 -1.65
C LEU A 55 -8.37 25.21 -2.89
N CYS A 56 -8.72 24.32 -3.80
CA CYS A 56 -9.64 24.56 -4.90
C CYS A 56 -10.09 23.24 -5.55
N LYS A 57 -11.05 23.32 -6.49
CA LYS A 57 -11.60 22.14 -7.21
C LYS A 57 -10.54 21.24 -7.83
N ARG A 58 -9.42 21.81 -8.29
CA ARG A 58 -8.33 21.03 -8.89
C ARG A 58 -7.63 20.10 -7.88
N TRP A 59 -7.61 20.46 -6.60
CA TRP A 59 -6.92 19.68 -5.55
C TRP A 59 -7.83 18.70 -4.83
N GLU A 60 -9.14 18.80 -5.01
CA GLU A 60 -10.17 18.07 -4.26
C GLU A 60 -9.92 16.56 -4.24
N TYR A 61 -9.52 15.99 -5.38
CA TYR A 61 -9.33 14.54 -5.56
C TYR A 61 -7.88 14.12 -5.82
N LEU A 62 -6.91 15.04 -5.89
CA LEU A 62 -5.52 14.63 -6.21
C LEU A 62 -4.95 13.66 -5.18
N TRP A 63 -5.34 13.83 -3.92
CA TRP A 63 -4.90 12.97 -2.82
C TRP A 63 -5.35 11.50 -2.99
N THR A 64 -6.41 11.20 -3.75
CA THR A 64 -6.92 9.83 -3.90
C THR A 64 -5.94 8.91 -4.60
N SER A 65 -4.98 9.47 -5.33
CA SER A 65 -3.97 8.74 -6.11
C SER A 65 -2.60 8.64 -5.42
N ILE A 66 -2.41 9.22 -4.21
CA ILE A 66 -1.07 9.29 -3.59
C ILE A 66 -0.53 7.88 -3.29
N PRO A 67 0.72 7.56 -3.62
CA PRO A 67 1.22 6.19 -3.47
C PRO A 67 1.52 5.80 -2.01
N ASN A 68 1.71 6.76 -1.11
CA ASN A 68 2.13 6.52 0.26
C ASN A 68 1.00 6.86 1.25
N LEU A 69 0.56 5.86 2.00
CA LEU A 69 -0.46 5.99 3.04
C LEU A 69 0.17 5.73 4.41
N ASP A 70 0.14 6.72 5.30
CA ASP A 70 0.64 6.64 6.67
C ASP A 70 -0.45 7.02 7.67
N PHE A 71 -0.85 6.04 8.47
CA PHE A 71 -1.92 6.13 9.45
C PHE A 71 -1.39 5.84 10.85
N LYS A 72 -1.26 6.88 11.67
CA LYS A 72 -0.82 6.78 13.07
C LYS A 72 -1.93 7.20 14.02
N GLY A 73 -2.43 6.25 14.80
CA GLY A 73 -3.45 6.43 15.82
C GLY A 73 -2.87 7.15 17.05
N SER A 74 -3.63 8.10 17.61
CA SER A 74 -3.19 8.90 18.76
C SER A 74 -3.80 8.42 20.09
N GLY A 75 -3.77 7.10 20.33
CA GLY A 75 -4.31 6.49 21.54
C GLY A 75 -5.83 6.28 21.57
N LEU A 76 -6.28 5.59 22.62
CA LEU A 76 -7.66 5.11 22.78
C LEU A 76 -8.75 6.21 22.70
N ALA A 77 -8.46 7.42 23.19
CA ALA A 77 -9.46 8.49 23.26
C ALA A 77 -9.98 8.95 21.89
N LYS A 78 -9.16 8.86 20.82
CA LYS A 78 -9.53 9.27 19.45
C LYS A 78 -9.65 8.09 18.50
N ARG A 79 -9.67 6.87 19.02
CA ARG A 79 -9.70 5.61 18.27
C ARG A 79 -10.81 5.60 17.21
N ASN A 80 -12.06 5.81 17.60
CA ASN A 80 -13.18 5.70 16.65
C ASN A 80 -13.09 6.74 15.52
N GLN A 81 -12.61 7.95 15.83
CA GLN A 81 -12.36 8.98 14.82
C GLN A 81 -11.25 8.56 13.85
N PHE A 82 -10.20 7.94 14.37
CA PHE A 82 -9.10 7.40 13.58
C PHE A 82 -9.56 6.24 12.69
N MET A 83 -10.29 5.26 13.22
CA MET A 83 -10.78 4.12 12.44
C MET A 83 -11.69 4.60 11.30
N ASN A 84 -12.64 5.49 11.60
CA ASN A 84 -13.50 6.11 10.59
C ASN A 84 -12.71 6.91 9.54
N PHE A 85 -11.62 7.55 9.95
CA PHE A 85 -10.73 8.27 9.04
C PHE A 85 -10.03 7.30 8.08
N VAL A 86 -9.40 6.23 8.58
CA VAL A 86 -8.74 5.22 7.74
C VAL A 86 -9.72 4.60 6.76
N GLU A 87 -10.89 4.20 7.24
CA GLU A 87 -11.94 3.60 6.42
C GLU A 87 -12.40 4.55 5.31
N ARG A 88 -12.68 5.81 5.62
CA ARG A 88 -13.07 6.81 4.60
C ARG A 88 -11.98 7.06 3.57
N VAL A 89 -10.71 7.12 4.00
CA VAL A 89 -9.58 7.33 3.08
C VAL A 89 -9.46 6.16 2.11
N LEU A 90 -9.61 4.93 2.59
CA LEU A 90 -9.57 3.73 1.74
C LEU A 90 -10.79 3.61 0.81
N LEU A 91 -11.98 4.00 1.27
CA LEU A 91 -13.21 3.97 0.47
C LEU A 91 -13.21 5.01 -0.66
N LEU A 92 -12.66 6.20 -0.42
CA LEU A 92 -12.65 7.31 -1.37
C LEU A 92 -11.43 7.28 -2.31
N ARG A 93 -10.47 6.39 -2.07
CA ARG A 93 -9.30 6.21 -2.92
C ARG A 93 -9.72 5.71 -4.30
N ASP A 94 -8.99 6.14 -5.33
CA ASP A 94 -9.14 5.57 -6.67
C ASP A 94 -8.42 4.21 -6.82
N SER A 95 -8.28 3.75 -8.06
CA SER A 95 -7.63 2.47 -8.37
C SER A 95 -6.11 2.51 -8.45
N SER A 96 -5.47 3.63 -8.11
CA SER A 96 -4.02 3.78 -8.16
C SER A 96 -3.34 2.85 -7.18
N ASP A 97 -2.19 2.32 -7.61
CA ASP A 97 -1.35 1.47 -6.78
C ASP A 97 -0.91 2.19 -5.50
N ILE A 98 -0.70 1.40 -4.45
CA ILE A 98 -0.14 1.83 -3.19
C ILE A 98 1.30 1.36 -3.20
N ASN A 99 2.25 2.29 -3.07
CA ASN A 99 3.64 1.91 -2.86
C ASN A 99 3.85 1.50 -1.40
N LYS A 100 3.44 2.37 -0.47
CA LYS A 100 3.63 2.16 0.97
C LYS A 100 2.32 2.29 1.73
N PHE A 101 2.03 1.32 2.58
CA PHE A 101 0.93 1.36 3.54
C PHE A 101 1.48 1.15 4.95
N SER A 102 1.33 2.16 5.81
CA SER A 102 1.74 2.15 7.20
C SER A 102 0.52 2.38 8.08
N LEU A 103 0.26 1.46 9.00
CA LEU A 103 -0.82 1.55 9.97
C LEU A 103 -0.29 1.23 11.36
N SER A 104 -0.50 2.15 12.29
CA SER A 104 -0.17 1.98 13.71
C SER A 104 -1.36 2.41 14.55
N CYS A 105 -1.99 1.51 15.30
CA CYS A 105 -3.13 1.88 16.15
C CYS A 105 -3.46 0.88 17.27
N ASP A 106 -4.22 1.37 18.24
CA ASP A 106 -4.94 0.51 19.19
C ASP A 106 -6.11 -0.18 18.49
N VAL A 107 -6.32 -1.49 18.72
CA VAL A 107 -7.34 -2.30 18.00
C VAL A 107 -8.49 -2.83 18.87
N LEU A 108 -8.32 -3.08 20.17
CA LEU A 108 -9.40 -3.58 21.03
C LEU A 108 -10.14 -4.79 20.42
N ARG A 109 -11.42 -4.65 20.03
CA ARG A 109 -12.30 -5.70 19.48
C ARG A 109 -12.72 -5.46 18.01
N ASP A 110 -11.98 -4.63 17.27
CA ASP A 110 -12.31 -4.27 15.88
C ASP A 110 -11.23 -4.76 14.90
N ALA A 111 -10.63 -5.93 15.16
CA ALA A 111 -9.51 -6.46 14.37
C ALA A 111 -9.94 -6.84 12.94
N SER A 112 -11.23 -7.08 12.72
CA SER A 112 -11.82 -7.31 11.39
C SER A 112 -11.63 -6.12 10.45
N HIS A 113 -11.76 -4.87 10.94
CA HIS A 113 -11.53 -3.67 10.15
C HIS A 113 -10.08 -3.61 9.63
N VAL A 114 -9.13 -3.93 10.51
CA VAL A 114 -7.69 -3.97 10.15
C VAL A 114 -7.44 -5.00 9.05
N SER A 115 -8.03 -6.19 9.14
CA SER A 115 -7.91 -7.23 8.11
C SER A 115 -8.49 -6.77 6.76
N ALA A 116 -9.61 -6.05 6.78
CA ALA A 116 -10.20 -5.46 5.57
C ALA A 116 -9.31 -4.37 4.96
N TRP A 117 -8.67 -3.54 5.77
CA TRP A 117 -7.76 -2.49 5.31
C TRP A 117 -6.48 -3.06 4.69
N ILE A 118 -5.89 -4.07 5.30
CA ILE A 118 -4.75 -4.80 4.72
C ILE A 118 -5.17 -5.41 3.37
N SER A 119 -6.33 -6.04 3.30
CA SER A 119 -6.86 -6.61 2.05
C SER A 119 -7.06 -5.53 0.97
N ALA A 120 -7.52 -4.33 1.35
CA ALA A 120 -7.66 -3.21 0.43
C ALA A 120 -6.30 -2.73 -0.10
N ALA A 121 -5.27 -2.68 0.75
CA ALA A 121 -3.91 -2.35 0.33
C ALA A 121 -3.32 -3.39 -0.63
N VAL A 122 -3.49 -4.68 -0.32
CA VAL A 122 -3.06 -5.79 -1.19
C VAL A 122 -3.72 -5.74 -2.57
N ARG A 123 -5.03 -5.42 -2.65
CA ARG A 123 -5.74 -5.25 -3.93
C ARG A 123 -5.24 -4.08 -4.77
N ARG A 124 -4.42 -3.20 -4.20
CA ARG A 124 -3.78 -2.06 -4.84
C ARG A 124 -2.26 -2.22 -4.92
N ASN A 125 -1.79 -3.47 -5.06
CA ASN A 125 -0.40 -3.78 -5.37
C ASN A 125 0.61 -3.19 -4.37
N VAL A 126 0.27 -3.20 -3.08
CA VAL A 126 1.17 -2.73 -2.01
C VAL A 126 2.56 -3.37 -2.11
N GLN A 127 3.60 -2.55 -1.99
CA GLN A 127 5.00 -2.99 -2.01
C GLN A 127 5.61 -3.00 -0.62
N GLN A 128 5.40 -1.93 0.15
CA GLN A 128 5.85 -1.81 1.53
C GLN A 128 4.66 -1.79 2.49
N LEU A 129 4.60 -2.76 3.39
CA LEU A 129 3.52 -2.88 4.38
C LEU A 129 4.08 -2.86 5.80
N TYR A 130 3.70 -1.84 6.58
CA TYR A 130 3.95 -1.75 8.01
C TYR A 130 2.65 -1.80 8.80
N ILE A 131 2.53 -2.75 9.73
CA ILE A 131 1.35 -2.91 10.60
C ILE A 131 1.80 -3.01 12.06
N GLY A 132 1.54 -1.96 12.85
CA GLY A 132 1.72 -1.91 14.30
C GLY A 132 0.38 -1.92 15.04
N LEU A 133 0.06 -3.01 15.74
CA LEU A 133 -1.23 -3.15 16.44
C LEU A 133 -1.02 -3.29 17.94
N TYR A 134 -1.73 -2.46 18.70
CA TYR A 134 -1.64 -2.41 20.16
C TYR A 134 -3.00 -2.70 20.80
N ASN A 135 -2.98 -3.08 22.08
CA ASN A 135 -4.19 -3.30 22.89
C ASN A 135 -5.23 -4.24 22.21
N LEU A 136 -4.77 -5.28 21.52
CA LEU A 136 -5.62 -6.33 20.96
C LEU A 136 -6.33 -7.10 22.08
N ARG A 137 -7.67 -7.14 22.05
CA ARG A 137 -8.50 -7.87 23.02
C ARG A 137 -9.20 -9.09 22.42
N GLU A 138 -8.92 -9.38 21.16
CA GLU A 138 -9.43 -10.54 20.45
C GLU A 138 -8.34 -11.15 19.56
N PRO A 139 -8.46 -12.43 19.17
CA PRO A 139 -7.54 -13.04 18.22
C PRO A 139 -7.57 -12.30 16.88
N PHE A 140 -6.40 -11.88 16.41
CA PHE A 140 -6.24 -11.32 15.07
C PHE A 140 -5.70 -12.38 14.10
N SER A 141 -6.10 -12.29 12.84
CA SER A 141 -5.54 -13.11 11.78
C SER A 141 -5.36 -12.23 10.55
N LEU A 142 -4.13 -12.25 10.02
CA LEU A 142 -3.81 -11.56 8.78
C LEU A 142 -4.64 -12.16 7.63
N PRO A 143 -5.11 -11.33 6.68
CA PRO A 143 -5.87 -11.83 5.56
C PRO A 143 -5.01 -12.75 4.68
N HIS A 144 -5.61 -13.82 4.17
CA HIS A 144 -4.91 -14.77 3.29
C HIS A 144 -4.31 -14.13 2.05
N SER A 145 -4.95 -13.09 1.51
CA SER A 145 -4.46 -12.33 0.36
C SER A 145 -3.08 -11.71 0.58
N LEU A 146 -2.71 -11.39 1.83
CA LEU A 146 -1.38 -10.87 2.15
C LEU A 146 -0.30 -11.90 1.80
N PHE A 147 -0.51 -13.17 2.15
CA PHE A 147 0.47 -14.24 1.96
C PHE A 147 0.65 -14.66 0.49
N THR A 148 -0.19 -14.16 -0.42
CA THR A 148 -0.09 -14.39 -1.86
C THR A 148 0.15 -13.07 -2.62
N CYS A 149 0.53 -12.00 -1.91
CA CYS A 149 0.79 -10.69 -2.51
C CYS A 149 2.17 -10.71 -3.18
N MET A 150 2.16 -10.80 -4.51
CA MET A 150 3.39 -10.88 -5.32
C MET A 150 4.12 -9.54 -5.43
N THR A 151 3.46 -8.41 -5.18
CA THR A 151 4.05 -7.07 -5.29
C THR A 151 4.80 -6.66 -4.03
N LEU A 152 4.60 -7.37 -2.92
CA LEU A 152 5.16 -7.02 -1.62
C LEU A 152 6.66 -7.26 -1.60
N THR A 153 7.44 -6.21 -1.32
CA THR A 153 8.90 -6.22 -1.18
C THR A 153 9.35 -6.10 0.26
N GLU A 154 8.56 -5.42 1.10
CA GLU A 154 8.85 -5.22 2.53
C GLU A 154 7.60 -5.49 3.37
N LEU A 155 7.75 -6.33 4.39
CA LEU A 155 6.69 -6.64 5.36
C LEU A 155 7.23 -6.46 6.77
N GLN A 156 6.64 -5.51 7.50
CA GLN A 156 6.93 -5.29 8.90
C GLN A 156 5.66 -5.44 9.74
N LEU A 157 5.69 -6.35 10.72
CA LEU A 157 4.59 -6.58 11.65
C LEU A 157 5.07 -6.39 13.08
N GLU A 158 4.41 -5.49 13.80
CA GLU A 158 4.64 -5.23 15.21
C GLU A 158 3.32 -5.46 15.95
N MET A 159 3.11 -6.69 16.43
CA MET A 159 1.84 -7.06 17.05
C MET A 159 1.98 -8.26 17.99
N PRO A 160 1.43 -8.19 19.21
CA PRO A 160 1.39 -9.32 20.13
C PRO A 160 0.29 -10.30 19.73
N CYS A 161 0.45 -11.01 18.61
CA CYS A 161 -0.53 -11.99 18.14
C CYS A 161 0.10 -13.30 17.65
N ILE A 162 -0.72 -14.35 17.65
CA ILE A 162 -0.37 -15.63 17.06
C ILE A 162 -0.47 -15.53 15.54
N LEU A 163 0.65 -15.74 14.85
CA LEU A 163 0.70 -15.77 13.40
C LEU A 163 0.17 -17.11 12.89
N LYS A 164 -1.02 -17.08 12.29
CA LYS A 164 -1.59 -18.22 11.59
C LYS A 164 -1.22 -18.16 10.12
N LEU A 165 -0.50 -19.16 9.64
CA LEU A 165 -0.08 -19.24 8.25
C LEU A 165 -1.09 -20.03 7.40
N PRO A 166 -1.45 -19.55 6.21
CA PRO A 166 -2.17 -20.36 5.23
C PRO A 166 -1.37 -21.59 4.78
N PRO A 167 -2.04 -22.58 4.15
CA PRO A 167 -1.37 -23.71 3.52
C PRO A 167 -0.37 -23.30 2.42
N THR A 168 -0.66 -22.21 1.72
CA THR A 168 0.13 -21.71 0.59
C THR A 168 0.62 -20.29 0.89
N ILE A 169 1.92 -20.07 0.71
CA ILE A 169 2.58 -18.78 0.87
C ILE A 169 3.40 -18.54 -0.40
N CYS A 170 3.20 -17.38 -1.02
CA CYS A 170 3.85 -17.00 -2.27
C CYS A 170 4.25 -15.51 -2.21
N PHE A 171 5.42 -15.24 -1.64
CA PHE A 171 6.01 -13.91 -1.61
C PHE A 171 7.17 -13.84 -2.61
N THR A 172 6.85 -13.66 -3.89
CA THR A 172 7.85 -13.77 -4.97
C THR A 172 8.89 -12.65 -4.96
N ASN A 173 8.57 -11.49 -4.38
CA ASN A 173 9.42 -10.30 -4.40
C ASN A 173 9.81 -9.80 -2.99
N LEU A 174 9.47 -10.53 -1.93
CA LEU A 174 9.69 -10.07 -0.55
C LEU A 174 11.16 -10.21 -0.18
N LYS A 175 11.80 -9.06 0.01
CA LYS A 175 13.22 -8.92 0.33
C LYS A 175 13.44 -8.69 1.82
N ASN A 176 12.57 -7.93 2.47
CA ASN A 176 12.74 -7.56 3.88
C ASN A 176 11.53 -8.01 4.69
N LEU A 177 11.78 -8.82 5.71
CA LEU A 177 10.76 -9.31 6.63
C LEU A 177 11.18 -8.94 8.06
N ASN A 178 10.38 -8.12 8.73
CA ASN A 178 10.61 -7.74 10.12
C ASN A 178 9.38 -8.09 10.96
N PHE A 179 9.57 -8.90 12.00
CA PHE A 179 8.54 -9.23 12.97
C PHE A 179 8.97 -8.86 14.38
N SER A 180 8.11 -8.12 15.06
CA SER A 180 8.25 -7.76 16.46
C SER A 180 7.06 -8.26 17.27
N TYR A 181 7.32 -8.93 18.39
CA TYR A 181 6.30 -9.45 19.32
C TYR A 181 5.39 -10.56 18.76
N VAL A 182 5.78 -11.20 17.67
CA VAL A 182 4.96 -12.23 17.00
C VAL A 182 5.15 -13.60 17.66
N THR A 183 4.05 -14.35 17.80
CA THR A 183 4.05 -15.72 18.31
C THR A 183 3.79 -16.74 17.19
N PHE A 184 4.69 -17.70 17.02
CA PHE A 184 4.60 -18.82 16.08
C PHE A 184 4.11 -20.09 16.79
N THR A 185 3.25 -20.87 16.13
CA THR A 185 2.81 -22.19 16.64
C THR A 185 3.31 -23.32 15.73
N LYS A 186 3.63 -24.47 16.35
CA LYS A 186 4.29 -25.61 15.68
C LYS A 186 3.51 -26.22 14.50
N GLU A 187 2.19 -26.10 14.46
CA GLU A 187 1.35 -26.62 13.36
C GLU A 187 1.54 -25.83 12.04
N HIS A 188 2.15 -24.65 12.12
CA HIS A 188 2.41 -23.74 11.01
C HIS A 188 3.92 -23.55 10.82
N SER A 189 4.64 -24.67 10.68
CA SER A 189 6.11 -24.75 10.57
C SER A 189 6.70 -23.48 9.98
N THR A 190 7.58 -22.80 10.71
CA THR A 190 8.39 -21.69 10.19
C THR A 190 9.06 -22.05 8.86
N GLU A 191 9.38 -23.33 8.67
CA GLU A 191 9.81 -23.91 7.39
C GLU A 191 8.88 -23.57 6.22
N LYS A 192 7.56 -23.61 6.40
CA LYS A 192 6.58 -23.22 5.36
C LYS A 192 6.66 -21.74 5.05
N LEU A 193 6.77 -20.90 6.07
CA LEU A 193 6.96 -19.46 5.88
C LEU A 193 8.22 -19.23 5.04
N PHE A 194 9.36 -19.77 5.47
CA PHE A 194 10.65 -19.56 4.81
C PHE A 194 10.72 -20.19 3.41
N SER A 195 10.04 -21.32 3.17
CA SER A 195 9.95 -21.90 1.82
C SER A 195 9.21 -21.00 0.82
N GLY A 196 8.34 -20.12 1.30
CA GLY A 196 7.59 -19.17 0.48
C GLY A 196 8.30 -17.84 0.22
N LEU A 197 9.55 -17.67 0.68
CA LEU A 197 10.35 -16.44 0.62
C LEU A 197 11.63 -16.61 -0.24
N PRO A 198 11.51 -16.82 -1.57
CA PRO A 198 12.64 -17.20 -2.41
C PRO A 198 13.73 -16.13 -2.57
N VAL A 199 13.40 -14.85 -2.36
CA VAL A 199 14.30 -13.71 -2.60
C VAL A 199 14.58 -12.89 -1.34
N LEU A 200 14.41 -13.50 -0.16
CA LEU A 200 14.58 -12.80 1.11
C LEU A 200 16.05 -12.39 1.31
N GLU A 201 16.26 -11.09 1.45
CA GLU A 201 17.55 -10.45 1.70
C GLU A 201 17.75 -10.23 3.19
N GLU A 202 16.73 -9.76 3.90
CA GLU A 202 16.79 -9.40 5.31
C GLU A 202 15.64 -10.02 6.10
N LEU A 203 15.97 -10.68 7.21
CA LEU A 203 15.03 -11.16 8.21
C LEU A 203 15.40 -10.59 9.58
N GLU A 204 14.49 -9.85 10.20
CA GLU A 204 14.63 -9.39 11.58
C GLU A 204 13.48 -9.92 12.43
N LEU A 205 13.83 -10.59 13.53
CA LEU A 205 12.89 -11.09 14.52
C LEU A 205 13.24 -10.45 15.87
N GLU A 206 12.30 -9.72 16.46
CA GLU A 206 12.48 -9.05 17.74
C GLU A 206 11.37 -9.50 18.71
N ASN A 207 11.76 -9.90 19.93
CA ASN A 207 10.83 -10.35 20.97
C ASN A 207 9.78 -11.37 20.49
N CYS A 208 10.17 -12.32 19.63
CA CYS A 208 9.26 -13.32 19.06
C CYS A 208 9.25 -14.61 19.90
N TYR A 209 8.11 -15.32 19.87
CA TYR A 209 7.89 -16.53 20.68
C TYR A 209 7.53 -17.74 19.81
N TRP A 210 7.98 -18.94 20.17
CA TRP A 210 7.55 -20.21 19.56
C TRP A 210 6.91 -21.10 20.60
N VAL A 211 5.63 -21.42 20.41
CA VAL A 211 4.87 -22.30 21.30
C VAL A 211 4.88 -23.73 20.76
N ASN A 212 5.42 -24.67 21.54
CA ASN A 212 5.41 -26.11 21.24
C ASN A 212 4.24 -26.82 21.97
N LEU A 213 3.72 -27.91 21.39
CA LEU A 213 2.68 -28.77 22.00
C LEU A 213 3.11 -29.39 23.34
N LYS A 214 4.41 -29.38 23.67
CA LYS A 214 4.94 -29.80 24.98
C LYS A 214 4.93 -28.68 26.05
N GLY A 215 4.37 -27.50 25.73
CA GLY A 215 4.31 -26.36 26.66
C GLY A 215 5.62 -25.57 26.79
N CYS A 216 6.64 -25.85 25.98
CA CYS A 216 7.87 -25.06 25.96
C CYS A 216 7.70 -23.84 25.03
N GLU A 217 8.02 -22.67 25.55
CA GLU A 217 8.13 -21.42 24.80
C GLU A 217 9.60 -21.13 24.51
N TYR A 218 9.96 -20.97 23.24
CA TYR A 218 11.27 -20.43 22.86
C TYR A 218 11.11 -18.93 22.62
N PHE A 219 12.04 -18.14 23.13
CA PHE A 219 12.05 -16.69 23.00
C PHE A 219 13.26 -16.24 22.20
N CYS A 220 13.05 -15.40 21.20
CA CYS A 220 14.10 -14.69 20.49
C CYS A 220 13.98 -13.20 20.81
N SER A 221 14.94 -12.66 21.57
CA SER A 221 14.98 -11.23 21.87
C SER A 221 15.33 -10.40 20.64
N LYS A 222 16.34 -10.83 19.88
CA LYS A 222 16.70 -10.26 18.58
C LYS A 222 17.45 -11.29 17.73
N ALA A 223 17.04 -11.46 16.48
CA ALA A 223 17.78 -12.16 15.45
C ALA A 223 17.72 -11.35 14.16
N SER A 224 18.86 -11.20 13.50
CA SER A 224 18.97 -10.55 12.19
C SER A 224 19.75 -11.46 11.26
N PHE A 225 19.21 -11.72 10.07
CA PHE A 225 19.87 -12.48 9.02
C PHE A 225 19.89 -11.63 7.75
N ASN A 226 21.08 -11.49 7.16
CA ASN A 226 21.27 -10.86 5.86
C ASN A 226 21.81 -11.94 4.90
N SER A 227 21.10 -12.24 3.83
CA SER A 227 21.65 -13.05 2.74
C SER A 227 22.57 -12.17 1.88
N TYR A 228 23.86 -12.18 2.19
CA TYR A 228 24.85 -11.65 1.26
C TYR A 228 24.99 -12.65 0.11
N SER A 229 24.23 -12.41 -0.96
CA SER A 229 24.36 -13.11 -2.25
C SER A 229 25.24 -12.30 -3.19
#